data_AF-A0A7S3SZE6-F1
#
_entry.id   AF-A0A7S3SZE6-F1
#
_cell.length_a   1.000
_cell.length_b   1.000
_cell.length_c   1.000
_cell.angle_alpha   90.00
_cell.angle_beta   90.00
_cell.angle_gamma   90.00
#
_symmetry.space_group_name_H-M   'P 1'
#
loop_
_entity.id
_entity.type
_entity.pdbx_description
1 polymer ?
#
loop_
_entity_poly.entity_id
_entity_poly.type
_entity_poly.pdbx_seq_one_letter_code
_entity_poly.pdbx_strand_id
1 'polypeptide(L)'
;EGEGAAQLLHKRAKLGKNPSVNTAFLPDREREEAEAAKKAALAAEWKEEQDRIRAEMIEVTYSYWDGKGHRFSTNIPKGYTVAQFLNRCREQVKQLHNTSPADLMYVKEDLILPHATTFYELIVNRARGKSGPLFNFDVHDDV
;
A
#
# COMPACT_ATOMS: atom_id res chain seq x y z
N GLU A 1 38.66 8.24 -34.72
CA GLU A 1 37.34 8.05 -34.09
C GLU A 1 37.38 6.68 -33.43
N GLY A 2 37.32 6.63 -32.10
CA GLY A 2 37.66 5.44 -31.32
C GLY A 2 36.43 4.62 -30.95
N GLU A 3 36.32 3.43 -31.54
CA GLU A 3 35.30 2.44 -31.21
C GLU A 3 35.63 1.75 -29.88
N GLY A 4 35.00 2.20 -28.79
CA GLY A 4 35.04 1.53 -27.49
C GLY A 4 34.04 0.38 -27.43
N ALA A 5 34.32 -0.73 -28.11
CA ALA A 5 33.56 -1.96 -27.95
C ALA A 5 33.88 -2.60 -26.59
N ALA A 6 33.00 -2.39 -25.61
CA ALA A 6 33.06 -3.03 -24.30
C ALA A 6 32.98 -4.55 -24.46
N GLN A 7 34.12 -5.22 -24.28
CA GLN A 7 34.25 -6.67 -24.31
C GLN A 7 33.44 -7.30 -23.19
N LEU A 8 32.36 -8.00 -23.57
CA LEU A 8 31.66 -8.95 -22.68
C LEU A 8 32.63 -10.09 -22.34
N LEU A 9 33.21 -10.05 -21.14
CA LEU A 9 34.06 -11.10 -20.59
C LEU A 9 33.23 -12.39 -20.43
N HIS A 10 33.37 -13.29 -21.41
CA HIS A 10 32.80 -14.63 -21.35
C HIS A 10 33.59 -15.45 -20.32
N LYS A 11 32.97 -15.75 -19.17
CA LYS A 11 33.53 -16.69 -18.18
C LYS A 11 33.86 -18.02 -18.86
N ARG A 12 35.10 -18.49 -18.70
CA ARG A 12 35.57 -19.78 -19.24
C ARG A 12 34.66 -20.91 -18.75
N ALA A 13 34.09 -21.65 -19.69
CA ALA A 13 33.35 -22.88 -19.40
C ALA A 13 34.27 -23.86 -18.65
N LYS A 14 33.82 -24.36 -17.50
CA LYS A 14 34.55 -25.36 -16.71
C LYS A 14 34.73 -26.61 -17.59
N LEU A 15 35.95 -26.87 -18.05
CA LEU A 15 36.28 -28.09 -18.78
C LEU A 15 35.94 -29.31 -17.92
N GLY A 16 35.14 -30.24 -18.45
CA GLY A 16 35.01 -31.60 -17.89
C GLY A 16 33.61 -32.17 -17.72
N LYS A 17 32.52 -31.50 -18.11
CA LYS A 17 31.16 -32.07 -18.00
C LYS A 17 30.42 -32.03 -19.34
N ASN A 18 29.79 -33.15 -19.69
CA ASN A 18 28.97 -33.28 -20.88
C ASN A 18 27.77 -32.29 -20.81
N PRO A 19 27.61 -31.38 -21.78
CA PRO A 19 26.57 -30.35 -21.76
C PRO A 19 25.14 -30.88 -21.89
N SER A 20 24.94 -32.15 -22.26
CA SER A 20 23.60 -32.76 -22.33
C SER A 20 23.08 -33.30 -20.99
N VAL A 21 23.88 -33.29 -19.93
CA VAL A 21 23.50 -33.82 -18.61
C VAL A 21 22.87 -32.70 -17.78
N ASN A 22 21.63 -32.91 -17.33
CA ASN A 22 20.92 -32.00 -16.43
C ASN A 22 21.63 -31.94 -15.06
N THR A 23 22.33 -30.83 -14.79
CA THR A 23 23.03 -30.59 -13.52
C THR A 23 22.24 -29.72 -12.54
N ALA A 24 20.94 -29.51 -12.80
CA ALA A 24 20.10 -28.63 -12.00
C ALA A 24 19.98 -29.03 -10.52
N PHE A 25 20.27 -30.29 -10.17
CA PHE A 25 20.25 -30.79 -8.80
C PHE A 25 21.51 -30.45 -7.98
N LEU A 26 22.62 -30.05 -8.63
CA LEU A 26 23.84 -29.70 -7.91
C LEU A 26 23.73 -28.29 -7.32
N PRO A 27 24.20 -28.05 -6.08
CA PRO A 27 24.33 -26.70 -5.53
C PRO A 27 25.18 -25.84 -6.46
N ASP A 28 24.61 -24.72 -6.91
CA ASP A 28 25.26 -23.79 -7.83
C ASP A 28 25.11 -22.38 -7.27
N ARG A 29 26.21 -21.86 -6.72
CA ARG A 29 26.27 -20.55 -6.08
C ARG A 29 25.87 -19.41 -7.03
N GLU A 30 26.22 -19.49 -8.32
CA GLU A 30 25.87 -18.43 -9.27
C GLU A 30 24.37 -18.44 -9.59
N ARG A 31 23.76 -19.63 -9.65
CA ARG A 31 22.31 -19.76 -9.81
C ARG A 31 21.54 -19.29 -8.57
N GLU A 32 22.00 -19.69 -7.39
CA GLU A 32 21.41 -19.25 -6.11
C GLU A 32 21.51 -17.72 -5.96
N GLU A 33 22.65 -17.12 -6.31
CA GLU A 33 22.83 -15.66 -6.33
C GLU A 33 21.92 -14.97 -7.35
N ALA A 34 21.77 -15.54 -8.56
CA ALA A 34 20.87 -15.02 -9.58
C ALA A 34 19.39 -15.13 -9.17
N GLU A 35 18.98 -16.22 -8.52
CA GLU A 35 17.64 -16.39 -7.96
C GLU A 35 17.37 -15.44 -6.79
N ALA A 36 18.35 -15.26 -5.91
CA ALA A 36 18.28 -14.29 -4.81
C ALA A 36 18.17 -12.86 -5.33
N ALA A 37 18.95 -12.48 -6.35
CA ALA A 37 18.88 -11.18 -6.99
C ALA A 37 17.50 -10.94 -7.64
N LYS A 38 16.94 -11.95 -8.33
CA LYS A 38 15.59 -11.88 -8.90
C LYS A 38 14.51 -11.72 -7.82
N LYS A 39 14.60 -12.47 -6.71
CA LYS A 39 13.69 -12.33 -5.56
C LYS A 39 13.78 -10.93 -4.94
N ALA A 40 14.99 -10.40 -4.80
CA ALA A 40 15.20 -9.05 -4.26
C ALA A 40 14.62 -7.98 -5.19
N ALA A 41 14.80 -8.09 -6.50
CA ALA A 41 14.21 -7.18 -7.49
C ALA A 41 12.68 -7.20 -7.44
N LEU A 42 12.07 -8.38 -7.47
CA LEU A 42 10.61 -8.53 -7.38
C LEU A 42 10.04 -8.00 -6.05
N ALA A 43 10.77 -8.18 -4.94
CA ALA A 43 10.37 -7.65 -3.64
C ALA A 43 10.44 -6.11 -3.59
N ALA A 44 11.44 -5.50 -4.26
CA ALA A 44 11.56 -4.06 -4.38
C ALA A 44 10.42 -3.49 -5.24
N GLU A 45 10.17 -4.07 -6.42
CA GLU A 45 9.07 -3.68 -7.31
C GLU A 45 7.71 -3.79 -6.59
N TRP A 46 7.48 -4.89 -5.86
CA TRP A 46 6.27 -5.07 -5.06
C TRP A 46 6.12 -3.99 -3.99
N LYS A 47 7.20 -3.64 -3.30
CA LYS A 47 7.18 -2.61 -2.26
C LYS A 47 6.88 -1.23 -2.85
N GLU A 48 7.51 -0.88 -3.96
CA GLU A 48 7.26 0.39 -4.67
C GLU A 48 5.81 0.50 -5.12
N GLU A 49 5.23 -0.58 -5.64
CA GLU A 49 3.83 -0.64 -6.02
C GLU A 49 2.90 -0.45 -4.80
N GLN A 50 3.20 -1.13 -3.68
CA GLN A 50 2.45 -0.98 -2.43
C GLN A 50 2.51 0.45 -1.90
N ASP A 51 3.69 1.06 -1.90
CA ASP A 51 3.91 2.43 -1.43
C ASP A 51 3.19 3.42 -2.36
N ARG A 52 3.17 3.17 -3.68
CA ARG A 52 2.40 3.96 -4.65
C ARG A 52 0.91 3.93 -4.34
N ILE A 53 0.31 2.75 -4.17
CA ILE A 53 -1.13 2.62 -3.88
C ILE A 53 -1.47 3.27 -2.52
N ARG A 54 -0.58 3.15 -1.53
CA ARG A 54 -0.77 3.81 -0.21
C ARG A 54 -0.68 5.32 -0.29
N ALA A 55 0.12 5.87 -1.22
CA ALA A 55 0.26 7.31 -1.41
C ALA A 55 -0.90 7.94 -2.19
N GLU A 56 -1.74 7.14 -2.86
CA GLU A 56 -2.93 7.65 -3.55
C GLU A 56 -3.86 8.39 -2.58
N MET A 57 -4.26 9.60 -2.96
CA MET A 57 -5.14 10.44 -2.16
C MET A 57 -6.60 10.03 -2.35
N ILE A 58 -7.34 9.98 -1.25
CA ILE A 58 -8.79 9.75 -1.21
C ILE A 58 -9.48 10.91 -0.52
N GLU A 59 -10.64 11.31 -1.03
CA GLU A 59 -11.52 12.25 -0.35
C GLU A 59 -12.46 11.46 0.57
N VAL A 60 -12.41 11.78 1.86
CA VAL A 60 -13.31 11.20 2.86
C VAL A 60 -14.24 12.31 3.35
N THR A 61 -15.53 12.15 3.07
CA THR A 61 -16.58 12.95 3.69
C THR A 61 -16.94 12.36 5.04
N TYR A 62 -16.95 13.19 6.08
CA TYR A 62 -17.33 12.78 7.43
C TYR A 62 -18.29 13.77 8.07
N SER A 63 -18.95 13.29 9.13
CA SER A 63 -19.80 14.10 9.99
C SER A 63 -19.40 13.91 11.44
N TYR A 64 -19.40 15.00 12.19
CA TYR A 64 -19.21 14.99 13.64
C TYR A 64 -20.59 15.03 14.31
N TRP A 65 -20.80 14.14 15.28
CA TRP A 65 -22.06 14.02 16.00
C TRP A 65 -22.05 14.89 17.26
N ASP A 66 -22.81 15.98 17.23
CA ASP A 66 -23.15 16.83 18.39
C ASP A 66 -24.64 17.18 18.46
N GLY A 67 -25.48 16.41 17.76
CA GLY A 67 -26.91 16.67 17.61
C GLY A 67 -27.24 17.65 16.47
N LYS A 68 -26.24 18.24 15.80
CA LYS A 68 -26.41 18.98 14.54
C LYS A 68 -25.67 18.26 13.42
N GLY A 69 -26.16 18.41 12.19
CA GLY A 69 -25.52 17.83 11.01
C GLY A 69 -24.37 18.71 10.55
N HIS A 70 -23.13 18.31 10.82
CA HIS A 70 -21.95 18.95 10.26
C HIS A 70 -21.34 18.06 9.17
N ARG A 71 -21.22 18.55 7.94
CA ARG A 71 -20.57 17.81 6.84
C ARG A 71 -19.22 18.44 6.53
N PHE A 72 -18.16 17.66 6.63
CA PHE A 72 -16.81 18.05 6.27
C PHE A 72 -16.25 17.08 5.23
N SER A 73 -15.34 17.56 4.38
CA SER A 73 -14.55 16.71 3.50
C SER A 73 -13.05 16.92 3.73
N THR A 74 -12.28 15.85 3.58
CA THR A 74 -10.82 15.90 3.76
C THR A 74 -10.14 14.93 2.84
N ASN A 75 -9.03 15.38 2.24
CA ASN A 75 -8.17 14.56 1.41
C ASN A 75 -7.07 13.95 2.27
N ILE A 76 -6.99 12.62 2.29
CA ILE A 76 -5.97 11.85 3.00
C ILE A 76 -5.37 10.79 2.07
N PRO A 77 -4.11 10.38 2.26
CA PRO A 77 -3.57 9.23 1.52
C PRO A 77 -4.18 7.92 2.04
N LYS A 78 -4.36 6.92 1.17
CA LYS A 78 -4.90 5.60 1.54
C LYS A 78 -4.10 4.92 2.65
N GLY A 79 -2.80 5.17 2.73
CA GLY A 79 -1.93 4.63 3.79
C GLY A 79 -2.19 5.17 5.19
N TYR A 80 -3.05 6.19 5.37
CA TYR A 80 -3.37 6.70 6.69
C TYR A 80 -4.11 5.68 7.56
N THR A 81 -3.82 5.74 8.85
CA THR A 81 -4.61 5.05 9.88
C THR A 81 -5.85 5.85 10.23
N VAL A 82 -6.87 5.18 10.76
CA VAL A 82 -8.06 5.85 11.32
C VAL A 82 -7.67 6.86 12.40
N ALA A 83 -6.68 6.56 13.25
CA ALA A 83 -6.18 7.50 14.25
C ALA A 83 -5.62 8.80 13.65
N GLN A 84 -4.83 8.69 12.58
CA GLN A 84 -4.28 9.85 11.86
C GLN A 84 -5.39 10.66 11.20
N PHE A 85 -6.40 9.99 10.64
CA PHE A 85 -7.58 10.66 10.11
C PHE A 85 -8.37 11.42 11.19
N LEU A 86 -8.64 10.81 12.34
CA LEU A 86 -9.33 11.47 13.46
C LEU A 86 -8.56 12.68 13.98
N ASN A 87 -7.22 12.60 14.03
CA ASN A 87 -6.37 13.75 14.34
C ASN A 87 -6.54 14.88 13.32
N ARG A 88 -6.61 14.55 12.02
CA ARG A 88 -6.83 15.53 10.97
C ARG A 88 -8.21 16.19 11.06
N CYS A 89 -9.26 15.42 11.37
CA CYS A 89 -10.60 15.94 11.61
C CYS A 89 -10.62 16.91 12.80
N ARG A 90 -9.90 16.57 13.87
CA ARG A 90 -9.78 17.41 15.07
C ARG A 90 -9.20 18.79 14.75
N GLU A 91 -8.19 18.87 13.90
CA GLU A 91 -7.58 20.15 13.49
C GLU A 91 -8.57 21.05 12.73
N GLN A 92 -9.51 20.46 11.99
CA GLN A 92 -10.52 21.19 11.23
C GLN A 92 -11.69 21.65 12.09
N VAL A 93 -12.09 20.83 13.07
CA VAL A 93 -13.27 21.07 13.91
C VAL A 93 -12.83 21.68 15.24
N LYS A 94 -13.01 23.00 15.39
CA LYS A 94 -12.61 23.74 16.60
C LYS A 94 -13.22 23.18 17.88
N GLN A 95 -14.42 22.62 17.83
CA GLN A 95 -15.09 22.01 18.99
C GLN A 95 -14.35 20.77 19.52
N LEU A 96 -13.62 20.05 18.65
CA LEU A 96 -12.92 18.82 19.00
C LEU A 96 -11.48 19.06 19.43
N HIS A 97 -10.96 20.29 19.36
CA HIS A 97 -9.54 20.60 19.60
C HIS A 97 -9.02 20.11 20.96
N ASN A 98 -9.87 20.08 21.99
CA ASN A 98 -9.51 19.66 23.34
C ASN A 98 -9.63 18.14 23.58
N THR A 99 -10.08 17.38 22.58
CA THR A 99 -10.30 15.93 22.68
C THR A 99 -9.10 15.16 22.13
N SER A 100 -8.75 14.04 22.77
CA SER A 100 -7.72 13.14 22.24
C SER A 100 -8.28 12.36 21.04
N PRO A 101 -7.49 12.08 19.99
CA PRO A 101 -7.89 11.15 18.92
C PRO A 101 -8.23 9.75 19.45
N ALA A 102 -7.70 9.37 20.61
CA ALA A 102 -8.00 8.09 21.26
C ALA A 102 -9.41 8.04 21.86
N ASP A 103 -10.00 9.21 22.17
CA ASP A 103 -11.35 9.33 22.74
C ASP A 103 -12.42 9.49 21.65
N LEU A 104 -12.00 9.68 20.40
CA LEU A 104 -12.88 9.73 19.25
C LEU A 104 -13.06 8.33 18.67
N MET A 105 -14.23 8.05 18.11
CA MET A 105 -14.51 6.81 17.41
C MET A 105 -14.88 7.12 15.97
N TYR A 106 -14.34 6.33 15.03
CA TYR A 106 -14.78 6.39 13.64
C TYR A 106 -15.89 5.37 13.42
N VAL A 107 -17.10 5.87 13.18
CA VAL A 107 -18.27 5.07 12.88
C VAL A 107 -18.58 5.19 11.39
N LYS A 108 -18.61 4.06 10.70
CA LYS A 108 -19.02 3.98 9.29
C LYS A 108 -20.17 2.98 9.19
N GLU A 109 -21.34 3.49 8.79
CA GLU A 109 -22.60 2.72 8.83
C GLU A 109 -22.83 2.15 10.24
N ASP A 110 -22.84 0.83 10.39
CA ASP A 110 -23.03 0.11 11.65
C ASP A 110 -21.70 -0.36 12.29
N LEU A 111 -20.55 0.00 11.70
CA LEU A 111 -19.24 -0.49 12.15
C LEU A 111 -18.42 0.61 12.81
N ILE A 112 -17.88 0.29 13.98
CA ILE A 112 -16.82 1.07 14.62
C ILE A 112 -15.49 0.51 14.11
N LEU A 113 -14.70 1.34 13.45
CA LEU A 113 -13.41 0.91 12.94
C LEU A 113 -12.30 1.14 13.97
N PRO A 114 -11.40 0.16 14.17
CA PRO A 114 -10.29 0.31 15.09
C PRO A 114 -9.32 1.42 14.66
N HIS A 115 -8.62 2.02 15.63
CA HIS A 115 -7.71 3.14 15.36
C HIS A 115 -6.45 2.75 14.58
N ALA A 116 -6.04 1.48 14.70
CA ALA A 116 -4.85 0.95 14.04
C ALA A 116 -5.08 0.53 12.58
N THR A 117 -6.33 0.43 12.12
CA THR A 117 -6.60 0.03 10.74
C THR A 117 -6.27 1.15 9.77
N THR A 118 -5.76 0.77 8.60
CA THR A 118 -5.47 1.72 7.52
C THR A 118 -6.61 1.77 6.51
N PHE A 119 -6.82 2.92 5.87
CA PHE A 119 -7.78 3.02 4.78
C PHE A 119 -7.40 2.10 3.62
N TYR A 120 -6.11 1.89 3.38
CA TYR A 120 -5.57 0.95 2.40
C TYR A 120 -6.12 -0.48 2.62
N GLU A 121 -6.04 -1.01 3.84
CA GLU A 121 -6.54 -2.35 4.16
C GLU A 121 -8.05 -2.44 3.98
N LEU A 122 -8.79 -1.41 4.40
CA LEU A 122 -10.25 -1.37 4.27
C LEU A 122 -10.69 -1.36 2.79
N ILE A 123 -9.95 -0.66 1.94
CA ILE A 123 -10.21 -0.54 0.51
C ILE A 123 -9.84 -1.82 -0.23
N VAL A 124 -8.63 -2.32 -0.05
CA VAL A 124 -8.12 -3.48 -0.78
C VAL A 124 -8.91 -4.74 -0.43
N ASN A 125 -9.25 -4.92 0.85
CA ASN A 125 -10.06 -6.05 1.28
C ASN A 125 -11.55 -5.88 0.94
N ARG A 126 -11.94 -4.77 0.31
CA ARG A 126 -13.33 -4.40 0.02
C ARG A 126 -14.20 -4.63 1.25
N ALA A 127 -13.76 -4.09 2.39
CA ALA A 127 -14.41 -4.32 3.68
C ALA A 127 -15.92 -4.11 3.53
N ARG A 128 -16.72 -5.10 3.91
CA ARG A 128 -18.17 -5.10 3.69
C ARG A 128 -18.90 -4.85 5.00
N GLY A 129 -19.79 -3.86 4.98
CA GLY A 129 -20.85 -3.69 5.97
C GLY A 129 -22.05 -4.58 5.62
N LYS A 130 -23.15 -4.38 6.34
CA LYS A 130 -24.40 -5.12 6.10
C LYS A 130 -25.03 -4.78 4.74
N SER A 131 -24.81 -3.57 4.24
CA SER A 131 -25.39 -3.02 3.01
C SER A 131 -24.50 -3.15 1.77
N GLY A 132 -23.23 -3.57 1.91
CA GLY A 132 -22.28 -3.63 0.79
C GLY A 132 -20.87 -3.20 1.18
N PRO A 133 -20.00 -2.89 0.21
CA PRO A 133 -18.68 -2.33 0.48
C PRO A 133 -18.77 -1.03 1.29
N LEU A 134 -18.01 -0.93 2.38
CA LEU A 134 -17.97 0.23 3.29
C LEU A 134 -17.51 1.50 2.58
N PHE A 135 -16.66 1.33 1.58
CA PHE A 135 -16.18 2.44 0.76
C PHE A 135 -16.40 2.10 -0.71
N ASN A 136 -17.25 2.89 -1.36
CA ASN A 136 -17.37 2.93 -2.82
C ASN A 136 -16.63 4.17 -3.29
N PHE A 137 -15.43 3.97 -3.83
CA PHE A 137 -14.65 5.04 -4.45
C PHE A 137 -14.84 5.09 -5.98
N ASP A 138 -15.73 4.25 -6.52
CA ASP A 138 -15.96 4.08 -7.96
C ASP A 138 -17.11 4.93 -8.51
N VAL A 139 -17.60 5.89 -7.73
CA VAL A 139 -18.67 6.80 -8.18
C VAL A 139 -18.14 8.22 -7.99
N HIS A 140 -17.47 8.70 -9.04
CA HIS A 140 -17.61 10.11 -9.38
C HIS A 140 -19.10 10.24 -9.72
N ASP A 141 -19.90 10.77 -8.80
CA ASP A 141 -21.25 11.22 -9.12
C ASP A 141 -21.05 12.34 -10.14
N ASP A 142 -21.21 12.02 -11.42
CA ASP A 142 -21.34 13.00 -12.48
C ASP A 142 -22.54 13.89 -12.14
N VAL A 143 -22.25 15.13 -11.73
CA VAL A 143 -23.20 16.25 -11.75
C VAL A 143 -22.86 17.14 -12.94
#